data_AF-A0AAV0VXC5-F1
#
_entry.id   AF-A0AAV0VXC5-F1
#
_cell.length_a   1.000
_cell.length_b   1.000
_cell.length_c   1.000
_cell.angle_alpha   90.00
_cell.angle_beta   90.00
_cell.angle_gamma   90.00
#
_symmetry.space_group_name_H-M   'P 1'
#
loop_
_entity.id
_entity.type
_entity.pdbx_description
1 polymer ?
#
loop_
_entity_poly.entity_id
_entity_poly.type
_entity_poly.pdbx_seq_one_letter_code
_entity_poly.pdbx_strand_id
1 'polypeptide(L)'
;MSADGVHGNIETKIRKVRNIYDYDDLKNTIKSSRQNLDIIDQKKFRQWTSKKRATNIKSDPLKNFKLGDIVMAKFKRGSVTMFYSTDFDNEILQELEFLQKKFIKTSPVMSQTSLYKTDEYLQLKKKI
;
A
#
# COMPACT_ATOMS: atom_id res chain seq x y z
N MET A 1 -24.04 14.51 -14.50
CA MET A 1 -24.80 13.74 -13.48
C MET A 1 -23.91 13.58 -12.26
N SER A 2 -24.34 14.01 -11.08
CA SER A 2 -23.53 13.86 -9.86
C SER A 2 -23.65 12.43 -9.31
N ALA A 3 -22.53 11.88 -8.87
CA ALA A 3 -22.49 10.56 -8.21
C ALA A 3 -23.38 10.53 -6.96
N ASP A 4 -23.48 11.66 -6.26
CA ASP A 4 -24.23 11.80 -5.01
C ASP A 4 -25.73 11.50 -5.17
N GLY A 5 -26.34 11.92 -6.28
CA GLY A 5 -27.75 11.64 -6.55
C GLY A 5 -28.04 10.16 -6.81
N VAL A 6 -27.06 9.41 -7.31
CA VAL A 6 -27.17 7.95 -7.48
C VAL A 6 -27.03 7.26 -6.13
N HIS A 7 -26.05 7.67 -5.32
CA HIS A 7 -25.85 7.14 -3.96
C HIS A 7 -27.08 7.33 -3.07
N GLY A 8 -27.66 8.53 -3.04
CA GLY A 8 -28.83 8.81 -2.21
C GLY A 8 -30.07 7.97 -2.58
N ASN A 9 -30.29 7.74 -3.88
CA ASN A 9 -31.40 6.92 -4.35
C ASN A 9 -31.23 5.44 -3.97
N ILE A 10 -30.01 4.91 -4.11
CA ILE A 10 -29.68 3.53 -3.72
C ILE A 10 -29.88 3.36 -2.22
N GLU A 11 -29.32 4.26 -1.41
CA GLU A 11 -29.42 4.20 0.05
C GLU A 11 -30.87 4.23 0.52
N THR A 12 -31.66 5.16 -0.02
CA THR A 12 -33.09 5.28 0.30
C THR A 12 -33.84 3.99 -0.02
N LYS A 13 -33.50 3.32 -1.12
CA LYS A 13 -34.15 2.08 -1.54
C LYS A 13 -33.77 0.91 -0.64
N ILE A 14 -32.48 0.77 -0.31
CA ILE A 14 -31.97 -0.28 0.60
C ILE A 14 -32.64 -0.15 1.97
N ARG A 15 -32.74 1.08 2.53
CA ARG A 15 -33.41 1.32 3.81
C ARG A 15 -34.90 0.89 3.82
N LYS A 16 -35.59 0.98 2.67
CA LYS A 16 -37.01 0.62 2.54
C LYS A 16 -37.24 -0.90 2.46
N VAL A 17 -36.36 -1.63 1.78
CA VAL A 17 -36.50 -3.09 1.57
C VAL A 17 -36.29 -3.87 2.88
N ARG A 18 -35.60 -3.29 3.87
CA ARG A 18 -35.27 -3.84 5.22
C ARG A 18 -34.41 -5.10 5.20
N ASN A 19 -34.78 -6.11 4.42
CA ASN A 19 -34.09 -7.39 4.33
C ASN A 19 -33.63 -7.65 2.90
N ILE A 20 -32.32 -7.80 2.72
CA ILE A 20 -31.68 -8.21 1.47
C ILE A 20 -31.00 -9.53 1.78
N TYR A 21 -31.48 -10.62 1.20
CA TYR A 21 -31.07 -11.97 1.61
C TYR A 21 -29.87 -12.47 0.80
N ASP A 22 -29.80 -12.11 -0.48
CA ASP A 22 -28.72 -12.52 -1.36
C ASP A 22 -28.18 -11.39 -2.26
N TYR A 23 -27.20 -11.74 -3.09
CA TYR A 23 -26.55 -10.79 -3.99
C TYR A 23 -27.47 -10.35 -5.13
N ASP A 24 -28.36 -11.20 -5.60
CA ASP A 24 -29.26 -10.87 -6.69
C ASP A 24 -30.40 -9.96 -6.19
N ASP A 25 -30.89 -10.14 -4.98
CA ASP A 25 -31.75 -9.21 -4.26
C ASP A 25 -31.12 -7.83 -4.14
N LEU A 26 -29.82 -7.77 -3.82
CA LEU A 26 -29.08 -6.51 -3.77
C LEU A 26 -29.03 -5.85 -5.16
N LYS A 27 -28.69 -6.62 -6.21
CA LYS A 27 -28.67 -6.11 -7.59
C LYS A 27 -30.04 -5.60 -8.02
N ASN A 28 -31.09 -6.35 -7.74
CA ASN A 28 -32.46 -5.98 -8.10
C ASN A 28 -32.89 -4.71 -7.36
N THR A 29 -32.53 -4.60 -6.08
CA THR A 29 -32.78 -3.40 -5.28
C THR A 29 -32.06 -2.18 -5.86
N ILE A 30 -30.78 -2.30 -6.22
CA ILE A 30 -29.98 -1.22 -6.84
C ILE A 30 -30.51 -0.88 -8.24
N LYS A 31 -30.86 -1.85 -9.09
CA LYS A 31 -31.49 -1.60 -10.39
C LYS A 31 -32.81 -0.85 -10.26
N SER A 32 -33.59 -1.17 -9.23
CA SER A 32 -34.88 -0.52 -8.98
C SER A 32 -34.76 0.91 -8.44
N SER A 33 -33.56 1.37 -8.06
CA SER A 33 -33.37 2.72 -7.52
C SER A 33 -33.36 3.81 -8.61
N ARG A 34 -33.10 3.45 -9.88
CA ARG A 34 -33.06 4.40 -11.00
C ARG A 34 -33.20 3.68 -12.35
N GLN A 35 -33.89 4.31 -13.30
CA GLN A 35 -33.90 3.84 -14.69
C GLN A 35 -32.51 3.96 -15.33
N ASN A 36 -32.18 3.01 -16.22
CA ASN A 36 -30.91 2.96 -16.97
C ASN A 36 -29.66 2.80 -16.09
N LEU A 37 -29.77 2.12 -14.95
CA LEU A 37 -28.64 1.80 -14.09
C LEU A 37 -28.07 0.44 -14.47
N ASP A 38 -26.85 0.44 -15.03
CA ASP A 38 -26.14 -0.80 -15.34
C ASP A 38 -25.26 -1.21 -14.15
N ILE A 39 -25.42 -2.45 -13.70
CA ILE A 39 -24.67 -2.98 -12.55
C ILE A 39 -23.54 -3.83 -13.10
N ILE A 40 -22.31 -3.41 -12.77
CA ILE A 40 -21.11 -4.18 -13.07
C ILE A 40 -21.08 -5.42 -12.17
N ASP A 41 -21.40 -6.58 -12.76
CA ASP A 41 -21.46 -7.86 -12.05
C ASP A 41 -20.05 -8.45 -11.86
N GLN A 42 -19.71 -8.83 -10.63
CA GLN A 42 -18.39 -9.38 -10.30
C GLN A 42 -18.30 -10.88 -10.58
N LYS A 43 -18.48 -11.27 -11.85
CA LYS A 43 -18.47 -12.70 -12.25
C LYS A 43 -17.11 -13.39 -12.09
N LYS A 44 -16.02 -12.61 -12.04
CA LYS A 44 -14.65 -13.14 -12.01
C LYS A 44 -13.79 -12.33 -11.05
N PHE A 45 -14.06 -12.45 -9.75
CA PHE A 45 -13.30 -11.77 -8.67
C PHE A 45 -11.76 -11.90 -8.85
N ARG A 46 -11.29 -13.07 -9.31
CA ARG A 46 -9.86 -13.34 -9.56
C ARG A 46 -9.23 -12.54 -10.70
N GLN A 47 -10.03 -11.94 -11.58
CA GLN A 47 -9.54 -11.14 -12.71
C GLN A 47 -9.35 -9.67 -12.37
N TRP A 48 -9.79 -9.23 -11.20
CA TRP A 48 -9.51 -7.88 -10.74
C TRP A 48 -8.05 -7.81 -10.35
N THR A 49 -7.24 -7.20 -11.22
CA THR A 49 -5.90 -6.79 -10.88
C THR A 49 -6.02 -5.84 -9.69
N SER A 50 -5.57 -6.29 -8.52
CA SER A 50 -5.30 -5.38 -7.42
C SER A 50 -4.39 -4.31 -8.02
N LYS A 51 -4.90 -3.08 -8.15
CA LYS A 51 -4.04 -1.92 -8.37
C LYS A 51 -3.24 -1.80 -7.08
N LYS A 52 -2.20 -2.62 -6.94
CA LYS A 52 -1.10 -2.34 -6.01
C LYS A 52 -0.76 -0.89 -6.29
N ARG A 53 -0.76 -0.04 -5.26
CA ARG A 53 -0.30 1.34 -5.41
C ARG A 53 1.10 1.26 -6.00
N ALA A 54 1.22 1.48 -7.30
CA ALA A 54 2.46 1.86 -7.89
C ALA A 54 2.75 3.24 -7.29
N THR A 55 3.84 3.36 -6.57
CA THR A 55 4.32 4.65 -6.12
C THR A 55 4.70 5.45 -7.35
N ASN A 56 4.04 6.60 -7.55
CA ASN A 56 4.34 7.50 -8.67
C ASN A 56 5.71 8.20 -8.51
N ILE A 57 6.41 7.93 -7.42
CA ILE A 57 7.72 8.48 -7.10
C ILE A 57 8.75 7.74 -7.97
N LYS A 58 9.37 8.46 -8.91
CA LYS A 58 10.36 7.88 -9.84
C LYS A 58 11.59 7.33 -9.11
N SER A 59 11.94 7.89 -7.95
CA SER A 59 13.08 7.53 -7.11
C SER A 59 12.73 6.53 -6.00
N ASP A 60 11.56 5.89 -6.03
CA ASP A 60 11.20 4.92 -4.99
C ASP A 60 12.04 3.64 -5.17
N PRO A 61 12.84 3.23 -4.17
CA PRO A 61 13.61 1.98 -4.23
C PRO A 61 12.72 0.73 -4.33
N LEU A 62 11.41 0.83 -4.04
CA LEU A 62 10.45 -0.26 -4.22
C LEU A 62 9.90 -0.36 -5.66
N LYS A 63 10.23 0.59 -6.53
CA LYS A 63 9.78 0.56 -7.92
C LYS A 63 10.50 -0.56 -8.68
N ASN A 64 9.74 -1.56 -9.13
CA ASN A 64 10.23 -2.82 -9.72
C ASN A 64 10.93 -3.78 -8.75
N PHE A 65 10.84 -3.55 -7.44
CA PHE A 65 11.37 -4.46 -6.45
C PHE A 65 10.52 -5.74 -6.38
N LYS A 66 11.10 -6.89 -6.73
CA LYS A 66 10.43 -8.20 -6.63
C LYS A 66 11.06 -9.02 -5.52
N LEU A 67 10.22 -9.56 -4.64
CA LEU A 67 10.67 -10.44 -3.56
C LEU A 67 11.31 -11.74 -4.08
N GLY A 68 10.93 -12.19 -5.27
CA GLY A 68 11.50 -13.39 -5.88
C GLY A 68 12.94 -13.22 -6.36
N ASP A 69 13.42 -11.99 -6.51
CA ASP A 69 14.79 -11.70 -6.94
C ASP A 69 15.77 -11.62 -5.75
N ILE A 70 15.26 -11.72 -4.50
CA ILE A 70 16.08 -11.68 -3.29
C ILE A 70 16.63 -13.06 -3.00
N VAL A 71 17.95 -13.17 -2.97
CA VAL A 71 18.67 -14.39 -2.61
C VAL A 71 18.90 -14.48 -1.10
N MET A 72 19.30 -13.36 -0.50
CA MET A 72 19.62 -13.28 0.92
C MET A 72 19.05 -11.99 1.51
N ALA A 73 18.48 -12.09 2.71
CA ALA A 73 18.01 -10.95 3.48
C ALA A 73 18.53 -11.03 4.92
N LYS A 74 18.96 -9.88 5.46
CA LYS A 74 19.44 -9.72 6.82
C LYS A 74 18.63 -8.63 7.52
N PHE A 75 18.11 -8.98 8.69
CA PHE A 75 17.39 -8.07 9.56
C PHE A 75 18.20 -7.84 10.84
N LYS A 76 18.30 -6.59 11.28
CA LYS A 76 18.93 -6.24 12.56
C LYS A 76 17.84 -5.89 13.56
N ARG A 77 17.87 -6.50 14.74
CA ARG A 77 16.94 -6.18 15.83
C ARG A 77 17.02 -4.69 16.16
N GLY A 78 15.88 -4.01 16.18
CA GLY A 78 15.78 -2.57 16.44
C GLY A 78 16.01 -1.68 15.21
N SER A 79 16.35 -2.25 14.05
CA SER A 79 16.42 -1.52 12.78
C SER A 79 15.12 -1.67 11.99
N VAL A 80 14.73 -0.61 11.30
CA VAL A 80 13.58 -0.57 10.38
C VAL A 80 14.02 -0.89 8.93
N THR A 81 15.33 -0.95 8.70
CA THR A 81 15.93 -1.19 7.39
C THR A 81 16.15 -2.68 7.17
N MET A 82 15.76 -3.16 5.99
CA MET A 82 16.11 -4.50 5.50
C MET A 82 17.39 -4.40 4.68
N PHE A 83 18.33 -5.31 4.92
CA PHE A 83 19.53 -5.47 4.09
C PHE A 83 19.33 -6.69 3.20
N TYR A 84 19.60 -6.60 1.89
CA TYR A 84 19.37 -7.70 0.96
C TYR A 84 20.45 -7.82 -0.11
N SER A 85 20.61 -9.01 -0.67
CA SER A 85 21.42 -9.27 -1.87
C SER A 85 20.60 -10.02 -2.91
N THR A 86 20.83 -9.70 -4.18
CA THR A 86 20.27 -10.40 -5.35
C THR A 86 21.21 -11.44 -5.93
N ASP A 87 22.49 -11.41 -5.54
CA ASP A 87 23.55 -12.30 -6.04
C ASP A 87 24.14 -13.12 -4.89
N PHE A 88 24.43 -14.40 -5.13
CA PHE A 88 25.03 -15.29 -4.13
C PHE A 88 26.49 -14.92 -3.82
N ASP A 89 27.23 -14.44 -4.81
CA ASP A 89 28.67 -14.16 -4.71
C ASP A 89 28.98 -12.75 -4.20
N ASN A 90 27.95 -11.91 -4.05
CA ASN A 90 28.11 -10.50 -3.72
C ASN A 90 27.93 -10.29 -2.21
N GLU A 91 29.02 -9.96 -1.52
CA GLU A 91 29.02 -9.69 -0.08
C GLU A 91 28.40 -8.32 0.27
N ILE A 92 28.26 -7.44 -0.71
CA ILE A 92 27.71 -6.09 -0.51
C ILE A 92 26.19 -6.17 -0.44
N LEU A 93 25.64 -5.94 0.77
CA LEU A 93 24.21 -5.89 0.99
C LEU A 93 23.65 -4.51 0.66
N GLN A 94 22.59 -4.47 -0.15
CA GLN A 94 21.82 -3.26 -0.43
C GLN A 94 20.83 -2.99 0.71
N GLU A 95 20.52 -1.71 0.93
CA GLU A 95 19.60 -1.27 1.98
C GLU A 95 18.22 -0.93 1.40
N LEU A 96 17.16 -1.35 2.10
CA LEU A 96 15.78 -1.03 1.75
C LEU A 96 14.98 -0.61 2.99
N GLU A 97 14.53 0.63 3.00
CA GLU A 97 13.53 1.11 3.95
C GLU A 97 12.13 0.71 3.44
N PHE A 98 11.62 -0.42 3.93
CA PHE A 98 10.34 -0.97 3.48
C PHE A 98 9.14 -0.54 4.35
N LEU A 99 9.40 -0.01 5.55
CA LEU A 99 8.34 0.32 6.50
C LEU A 99 7.81 1.73 6.24
N GLN A 100 6.53 1.85 5.89
CA GLN A 100 5.92 3.18 5.69
C GLN A 100 5.71 3.87 7.04
N LYS A 101 6.03 5.17 7.12
CA LYS A 101 5.91 5.99 8.34
C LYS A 101 4.59 5.86 9.09
N LYS A 102 3.47 5.71 8.37
CA LYS A 102 2.12 5.52 8.95
C LYS A 102 1.95 4.21 9.75
N PHE A 103 2.79 3.22 9.51
CA PHE A 103 2.79 1.94 10.24
C PHE A 103 3.76 1.93 11.40
N ILE A 104 4.63 2.94 11.51
CA ILE A 104 5.43 3.19 12.70
C ILE A 104 4.45 3.73 13.75
N LYS A 105 3.85 2.83 14.54
CA LYS A 105 3.15 3.26 15.76
C LYS A 105 4.19 3.95 16.63
N THR A 106 3.88 5.16 17.11
CA THR A 106 4.70 5.89 18.08
C THR A 106 4.76 5.07 19.38
N SER A 107 5.62 4.06 19.40
CA SER A 107 5.92 3.32 20.62
C SER A 107 6.89 4.21 21.42
N PRO A 108 6.69 4.39 22.74
CA PRO A 108 7.49 5.31 23.54
C PRO A 108 8.99 4.99 23.59
N VAL A 109 9.42 3.83 23.05
CA VAL A 109 10.74 3.25 23.29
C VAL A 109 11.75 3.53 22.17
N MET A 110 11.34 4.03 20.99
CA MET A 110 12.24 4.21 19.83
C MET A 110 12.59 5.67 19.47
N SER A 111 12.44 6.62 20.40
CA SER A 111 12.75 8.04 20.14
C SER A 111 14.23 8.42 20.23
N GLN A 112 15.16 7.46 20.36
CA GLN A 112 16.59 7.77 20.48
C GLN A 112 17.47 6.79 19.70
N THR A 113 17.42 6.83 18.38
CA THR A 113 18.58 6.40 17.57
C THR A 113 18.63 7.21 16.27
N SER A 114 19.24 8.39 16.39
CA SER A 114 20.11 9.03 15.39
C SER A 114 19.59 9.21 13.96
N LEU A 115 19.05 10.41 13.72
CA LEU A 115 19.40 11.21 12.54
C LEU A 115 20.93 11.40 12.51
N TYR A 116 21.67 10.49 11.88
CA TYR A 116 23.05 10.80 11.49
C TYR A 116 23.00 11.67 10.25
N LYS A 117 23.19 12.98 10.48
CA LYS A 117 23.80 13.89 9.51
C LYS A 117 25.12 13.28 9.03
N THR A 118 25.18 12.78 7.80
CA THR A 118 26.41 12.19 7.24
C THR A 118 27.31 13.17 6.49
N ASP A 119 26.94 14.45 6.33
CA ASP A 119 27.71 15.34 5.44
C ASP A 119 28.66 16.34 6.12
N GLU A 120 28.74 16.41 7.45
CA GLU A 120 29.58 17.42 8.15
C GLU A 120 30.93 16.91 8.69
N TYR A 121 31.16 15.58 8.77
CA TYR A 121 32.37 15.04 9.42
C TYR A 121 33.56 14.71 8.50
N LEU A 122 33.41 14.85 7.17
CA LEU A 122 34.50 14.57 6.22
C LEU A 122 35.35 15.79 5.83
N GLN A 123 34.98 17.01 6.26
CA GLN A 123 35.77 18.21 5.95
C GLN A 123 36.81 18.59 7.01
N LEU A 124 36.75 18.05 8.23
CA LEU A 124 37.68 18.47 9.31
C LEU A 124 39.01 17.68 9.40
N LYS A 125 39.21 16.63 8.59
CA LYS A 125 40.48 15.84 8.59
C LYS A 125 41.47 16.17 7.48
N LYS A 126 41.27 17.27 6.73
CA LYS A 126 42.21 17.75 5.69
C LYS A 126 42.97 19.03 6.06
N LYS A 127 42.89 19.48 7.31
CA LYS A 127 43.62 20.67 7.81
C LYS A 127 44.15 20.45 9.24
N ILE A 128 45.03 19.48 9.42
CA ILE A 128 46.12 19.50 10.41
C ILE A 128 47.30 18.79 9.76
#